data_AF-A0A957J4H4-F1
#
_entry.id   AF-A0A957J4H4-F1
#
_cell.length_a   1.000
_cell.length_b   1.000
_cell.length_c   1.000
_cell.angle_alpha   90.00
_cell.angle_beta   90.00
_cell.angle_gamma   90.00
#
_symmetry.space_group_name_H-M   'P 1'
#
loop_
_entity.id
_entity.type
_entity.pdbx_description
1 polymer ?
#
loop_
_entity_poly.entity_id
_entity_poly.type
_entity_poly.pdbx_seq_one_letter_code
_entity_poly.pdbx_strand_id
1 'polypeptide(L)'
;MDNPFIYGPALPPEQMVGRRAELRMVLGRLAKRQSTAVIGPPHVGKTTLLQALADDQMRQDLSGNRFERDVFSFVDAMTAHGFASPAEFWQRALLPLADHLSLPTPPAPRRLEMELLPLLRQSFNARDLQDICLALHINYEVLSGQGANDKTRELVILCQQQGRLEALALRMKQVHPHLDVPLPKPPPDPHLTLLQGAYLTAQHEQFGTFVLEQLFRRLHENKQRFVLLIDEFDDFLANPALH
;
A
#
# COMPACT_ATOMS: atom_id res chain seq x y z
N MET A 1 4.78 -9.14 44.45
CA MET A 1 4.23 -8.02 43.67
C MET A 1 4.79 -8.18 42.28
N ASP A 2 4.00 -8.76 41.37
CA ASP A 2 4.42 -8.97 40.00
C ASP A 2 4.44 -7.64 39.26
N ASN A 3 5.56 -7.36 38.61
CA ASN A 3 5.74 -6.17 37.80
C ASN A 3 4.78 -6.24 36.59
N PRO A 4 3.81 -5.32 36.44
CA PRO A 4 2.85 -5.35 35.34
C PRO A 4 3.45 -4.93 33.99
N PHE A 5 4.72 -4.53 33.96
CA PHE A 5 5.42 -4.15 32.72
C PHE A 5 5.97 -5.39 32.01
N ILE A 6 5.33 -5.78 30.90
CA ILE A 6 5.84 -6.80 29.98
C ILE A 6 6.99 -6.20 29.17
N TYR A 7 8.20 -6.74 29.33
CA TYR A 7 9.34 -6.43 28.47
C TYR A 7 9.13 -7.10 27.11
N GLY A 8 9.08 -6.30 26.03
CA GLY A 8 8.74 -6.81 24.70
C GLY A 8 8.75 -5.73 23.61
N PRO A 9 8.34 -6.08 22.38
CA PRO A 9 8.18 -5.12 21.28
C PRO A 9 7.16 -4.04 21.63
N ALA A 10 7.13 -2.96 20.82
CA ALA A 10 6.15 -1.89 20.98
C ALA A 10 4.73 -2.46 21.12
N LEU A 11 4.01 -1.98 22.14
CA LEU A 11 2.63 -2.39 22.37
C LEU A 11 1.75 -1.87 21.23
N PRO A 12 0.72 -2.63 20.80
CA PRO A 12 -0.23 -2.13 19.83
C PRO A 12 -1.01 -0.95 20.40
N PRO A 13 -1.47 0.00 19.55
CA PRO A 13 -2.15 1.23 19.98
C PRO A 13 -3.31 1.01 20.96
N GLU A 14 -4.05 -0.08 20.78
CA GLU A 14 -5.22 -0.49 21.59
C GLU A 14 -4.86 -0.78 23.06
N GLN A 15 -3.62 -1.19 23.32
CA GLN A 15 -3.13 -1.53 24.66
C GLN A 15 -2.42 -0.35 25.34
N MET A 16 -2.34 0.82 24.69
CA MET A 16 -1.68 1.99 25.24
C MET A 16 -2.53 2.64 26.35
N VAL A 17 -1.98 2.69 27.56
CA VAL A 17 -2.62 3.36 28.71
C VAL A 17 -1.96 4.71 28.97
N GLY A 18 -2.76 5.76 29.21
CA GLY A 18 -2.28 6.99 29.85
C GLY A 18 -1.54 8.01 28.97
N ARG A 19 -1.67 7.98 27.63
CA ARG A 19 -0.94 8.89 26.71
C ARG A 19 -1.81 9.78 25.82
N ARG A 20 -3.10 9.93 26.16
CA ARG A 20 -4.06 10.70 25.37
C ARG A 20 -3.72 12.19 25.31
N ALA A 21 -3.10 12.75 26.35
CA ALA A 21 -2.73 14.17 26.37
C ALA A 21 -1.61 14.47 25.37
N GLU A 22 -0.59 13.61 25.32
CA GLU A 22 0.53 13.70 24.39
C GLU A 22 0.08 13.49 22.94
N LEU A 23 -0.76 12.48 22.67
CA LEU A 23 -1.36 12.28 21.36
C LEU A 23 -2.14 13.53 20.90
N ARG A 24 -3.01 14.08 21.75
CA ARG A 24 -3.76 15.31 21.43
C ARG A 24 -2.85 16.50 21.21
N MET A 25 -1.76 16.62 21.95
CA MET A 25 -0.77 17.69 21.77
C MET A 25 -0.12 17.58 20.38
N VAL A 26 0.35 16.38 20.00
CA VAL A 26 0.97 16.15 18.69
C VAL A 26 -0.04 16.41 17.57
N LEU A 27 -1.25 15.83 17.65
CA LEU A 27 -2.32 16.07 16.67
C LEU A 27 -2.69 17.56 16.59
N GLY A 28 -2.73 18.27 17.72
CA GLY A 28 -2.97 19.72 17.76
C GLY A 28 -1.91 20.53 17.01
N ARG A 29 -0.63 20.12 17.08
CA ARG A 29 0.47 20.71 16.30
C ARG A 29 0.40 20.35 14.82
N LEU A 30 0.12 19.09 14.50
CA LEU A 30 -0.07 18.62 13.12
C LEU A 30 -1.24 19.34 12.43
N ALA A 31 -2.32 19.61 13.16
CA ALA A 31 -3.45 20.42 12.66
C ALA A 31 -3.03 21.86 12.28
N LYS A 32 -1.99 22.40 12.93
CA LYS A 32 -1.39 23.70 12.62
C LYS A 32 -0.23 23.60 11.62
N ARG A 33 -0.02 22.43 10.98
CA ARG A 33 1.05 22.15 10.02
C ARG A 33 2.46 22.29 10.60
N GLN A 34 2.62 21.98 11.88
CA GLN A 34 3.91 22.03 12.57
C GLN A 34 4.54 20.63 12.67
N SER A 35 5.86 20.57 12.55
CA SER A 35 6.64 19.38 12.87
C SER A 35 6.77 19.21 14.38
N THR A 36 6.83 17.96 14.86
CA THR A 36 6.98 17.65 16.28
C THR A 36 8.00 16.54 16.49
N ALA A 37 9.04 16.80 17.29
CA ALA A 37 9.94 15.78 17.77
C ALA A 37 9.39 15.17 19.07
N VAL A 38 9.40 13.84 19.16
CA VAL A 38 9.03 13.09 20.37
C VAL A 38 10.30 12.53 20.99
N ILE A 39 10.70 13.10 22.12
CA ILE A 39 11.95 12.75 22.82
C ILE A 39 11.65 12.09 24.17
N GLY A 40 12.52 11.17 24.57
CA GLY A 40 12.42 10.52 25.88
C GLY A 40 13.28 9.27 25.97
N PRO A 41 13.48 8.72 27.19
CA PRO A 41 14.30 7.53 27.40
C PRO A 41 13.85 6.30 26.58
N PRO A 42 14.72 5.30 26.38
CA PRO A 42 14.33 4.01 25.83
C PRO A 42 13.14 3.41 26.59
N HIS A 43 12.30 2.65 25.88
CA HIS A 43 11.15 1.91 26.43
C HIS A 43 10.04 2.74 27.11
N VAL A 44 10.02 4.07 26.92
CA VAL A 44 8.93 4.93 27.46
C VAL A 44 7.64 4.91 26.61
N GLY A 45 7.64 4.17 25.49
CA GLY A 45 6.49 4.01 24.58
C GLY A 45 6.45 4.98 23.40
N LYS A 46 7.59 5.52 22.95
CA LYS A 46 7.66 6.45 21.80
C LYS A 46 7.15 5.81 20.50
N THR A 47 7.64 4.62 20.18
CA THR A 47 7.20 3.81 19.03
C THR A 47 5.70 3.56 19.06
N THR A 48 5.17 3.08 20.20
CA THR A 48 3.74 2.89 20.39
C THR A 48 2.94 4.18 20.21
N LEU A 49 3.46 5.33 20.68
CA LEU A 49 2.82 6.62 20.48
C LEU A 49 2.78 7.00 18.99
N LEU A 50 3.86 6.79 18.24
CA LEU A 50 3.90 7.04 16.79
C LEU A 50 2.96 6.10 16.03
N GLN A 51 2.95 4.81 16.38
CA GLN A 51 2.01 3.83 15.80
C GLN A 51 0.56 4.20 16.11
N ALA A 52 0.26 4.69 17.31
CA ALA A 52 -1.06 5.18 17.68
C ALA A 52 -1.45 6.47 16.94
N LEU A 53 -0.50 7.32 16.56
CA LEU A 53 -0.76 8.44 15.64
C LEU A 53 -1.01 7.96 14.21
N ALA A 54 -0.37 6.86 13.78
CA ALA A 54 -0.57 6.25 12.47
C ALA A 54 -1.88 5.45 12.34
N ASP A 55 -2.51 5.08 13.47
CA ASP A 55 -3.78 4.38 13.50
C ASP A 55 -4.99 5.29 13.21
N ASP A 56 -5.80 4.90 12.23
CA ASP A 56 -6.95 5.68 11.75
C ASP A 56 -8.03 5.82 12.83
N GLN A 57 -8.35 4.73 13.53
CA GLN A 57 -9.41 4.71 14.54
C GLN A 57 -9.04 5.60 15.73
N MET A 58 -7.81 5.49 16.22
CA MET A 58 -7.28 6.31 17.31
C MET A 58 -7.28 7.80 16.94
N ARG A 59 -6.92 8.16 15.70
CA ARG A 59 -6.99 9.56 15.24
C ARG A 59 -8.43 10.06 15.21
N GLN A 60 -9.37 9.27 14.71
CA GLN A 60 -10.80 9.62 14.67
C GLN A 60 -11.35 9.80 16.09
N ASP A 61 -11.04 8.90 17.02
CA ASP A 61 -11.48 8.99 18.42
C ASP A 61 -10.98 10.26 19.12
N LEU A 62 -9.77 10.73 18.78
CA LEU A 62 -9.16 11.87 19.45
C LEU A 62 -9.42 13.22 18.77
N SER A 63 -9.66 13.24 17.46
CA SER A 63 -9.73 14.46 16.65
C SER A 63 -10.92 14.50 15.68
N GLY A 64 -11.80 13.50 15.68
CA GLY A 64 -12.88 13.35 14.70
C GLY A 64 -12.34 13.27 13.27
N ASN A 65 -13.09 13.80 12.31
CA ASN A 65 -12.76 13.75 10.88
C ASN A 65 -11.69 14.77 10.46
N ARG A 66 -10.98 15.40 11.40
CA ARG A 66 -10.03 16.48 11.10
C ARG A 66 -8.89 16.06 10.17
N PHE A 67 -8.52 14.79 10.21
CA PHE A 67 -7.42 14.18 9.45
C PHE A 67 -7.92 13.21 8.37
N GLU A 68 -9.23 13.19 8.07
CA GLU A 68 -9.85 12.23 7.14
C GLU A 68 -9.24 12.26 5.73
N ARG A 69 -8.73 13.42 5.30
CA ARG A 69 -8.10 13.60 3.98
C ARG A 69 -6.58 13.51 4.00
N ASP A 70 -5.98 13.35 5.18
CA ASP A 70 -4.54 13.31 5.33
C ASP A 70 -4.06 11.86 5.28
N VAL A 71 -2.95 11.65 4.60
CA VAL A 71 -2.28 10.35 4.51
C VAL A 71 -1.19 10.30 5.56
N PHE A 72 -1.33 9.39 6.53
CA PHE A 72 -0.33 9.14 7.55
C PHE A 72 0.57 7.98 7.14
N SER A 73 1.87 8.16 7.27
CA SER A 73 2.85 7.12 7.00
C SER A 73 3.80 6.96 8.17
N PHE A 74 3.89 5.73 8.67
CA PHE A 74 4.83 5.36 9.72
C PHE A 74 6.01 4.62 9.10
N VAL A 75 7.21 5.12 9.37
CA VAL A 75 8.47 4.54 8.95
C VAL A 75 9.31 4.27 10.19
N ASP A 76 9.52 3.00 10.48
CA ASP A 76 10.51 2.56 11.46
C ASP A 76 11.88 2.46 10.77
N ALA A 77 12.82 3.29 11.20
CA ALA A 77 14.17 3.33 10.64
C ALA A 77 15.03 2.12 11.05
N MET A 78 14.68 1.35 12.08
CA MET A 78 15.43 0.17 12.52
C MET A 78 15.05 -1.13 11.78
N THR A 79 13.77 -1.33 11.41
CA THR A 79 13.33 -2.54 10.68
C THR A 79 13.69 -2.52 9.19
N ALA A 80 14.27 -1.43 8.67
CA ALA A 80 15.03 -1.45 7.44
C ALA A 80 16.51 -1.64 7.81
N HIS A 81 17.19 -2.61 7.23
CA HIS A 81 18.65 -2.77 7.36
C HIS A 81 19.40 -1.64 6.63
N GLY A 82 19.13 -0.38 7.01
CA GLY A 82 19.43 0.81 6.23
C GLY A 82 18.58 0.89 4.96
N PHE A 83 18.05 2.07 4.65
CA PHE A 83 17.66 2.36 3.27
C PHE A 83 18.93 2.39 2.43
N ALA A 84 18.97 1.67 1.31
CA ALA A 84 20.12 1.65 0.40
C ALA A 84 20.19 2.89 -0.50
N SER A 85 19.10 3.66 -0.57
CA SER A 85 19.03 4.92 -1.30
C SER A 85 17.87 5.80 -0.81
N PRO A 86 17.88 7.12 -1.10
CA PRO A 86 16.73 7.99 -0.86
C PRO A 86 15.47 7.53 -1.60
N ALA A 87 15.63 6.94 -2.79
CA ALA A 87 14.53 6.41 -3.58
C ALA A 87 13.78 5.30 -2.84
N GLU A 88 14.52 4.37 -2.23
CA GLU A 88 13.94 3.27 -1.44
C GLU A 88 13.19 3.81 -0.21
N PHE A 89 13.77 4.80 0.47
CA PHE A 89 13.10 5.47 1.58
C PHE A 89 11.77 6.06 1.16
N TRP A 90 11.74 6.85 0.09
CA TRP A 90 10.51 7.48 -0.39
C TRP A 90 9.50 6.48 -0.92
N GLN A 91 9.95 5.41 -1.57
CA GLN A 91 9.08 4.31 -1.98
C GLN A 91 8.36 3.70 -0.78
N ARG A 92 9.06 3.47 0.32
CA ARG A 92 8.46 2.92 1.54
C ARG A 92 7.60 3.95 2.28
N ALA A 93 8.07 5.19 2.39
CA ALA A 93 7.34 6.26 3.04
C ALA A 93 6.01 6.57 2.33
N LEU A 94 5.96 6.50 1.00
CA LEU A 94 4.76 6.84 0.22
C LEU A 94 3.81 5.65 -0.02
N LEU A 95 4.10 4.45 0.52
CA LEU A 95 3.20 3.28 0.42
C LEU A 95 1.75 3.61 0.81
N PRO A 96 1.47 4.24 1.97
CA PRO A 96 0.10 4.58 2.35
C PRO A 96 -0.57 5.56 1.37
N LEU A 97 0.21 6.39 0.68
CA LEU A 97 -0.33 7.27 -0.36
C LEU A 97 -0.71 6.46 -1.59
N ALA A 98 0.10 5.49 -2.01
CA ALA A 98 -0.26 4.61 -3.13
C ALA A 98 -1.56 3.85 -2.86
N ASP A 99 -1.69 3.30 -1.64
CA ASP A 99 -2.89 2.57 -1.20
C ASP A 99 -4.12 3.48 -1.16
N HIS A 100 -3.96 4.70 -0.63
CA HIS A 100 -5.02 5.72 -0.60
C HIS A 100 -5.47 6.13 -2.00
N LEU A 101 -4.53 6.29 -2.92
CA LEU A 101 -4.83 6.56 -4.32
C LEU A 101 -5.50 5.37 -5.01
N SER A 102 -5.62 4.20 -4.36
CA SER A 102 -6.05 2.97 -5.01
C SER A 102 -5.27 2.70 -6.29
N LEU A 103 -4.01 3.15 -6.34
CA LEU A 103 -3.10 2.71 -7.39
C LEU A 103 -3.03 1.19 -7.24
N PRO A 104 -3.15 0.43 -8.33
CA PRO A 104 -2.76 -0.96 -8.25
C PRO A 104 -1.31 -0.93 -7.77
N THR A 105 -1.06 -1.30 -6.51
CA THR A 105 0.26 -1.78 -6.11
C THR A 105 0.54 -2.82 -7.16
N PRO A 106 1.51 -2.65 -8.08
CA PRO A 106 1.63 -3.55 -9.22
C PRO A 106 1.70 -4.94 -8.61
N PRO A 107 0.64 -5.76 -8.75
CA PRO A 107 0.67 -7.08 -8.17
C PRO A 107 1.83 -7.71 -8.90
N ALA A 108 2.89 -8.06 -8.17
CA ALA A 108 4.04 -8.71 -8.77
C ALA A 108 3.47 -9.77 -9.71
N PRO A 109 3.78 -9.79 -11.02
CA PRO A 109 3.04 -10.59 -11.99
C PRO A 109 2.92 -12.08 -11.62
N ARG A 110 3.77 -12.55 -10.69
CA ARG A 110 3.73 -13.87 -10.03
C ARG A 110 2.59 -14.04 -9.01
N ARG A 111 2.16 -13.02 -8.26
CA ARG A 111 1.07 -13.11 -7.27
C ARG A 111 -0.29 -13.34 -7.93
N LEU A 112 -0.64 -12.54 -8.94
CA LEU A 112 -1.89 -12.72 -9.70
C LEU A 112 -1.95 -14.10 -10.36
N GLU A 113 -0.84 -14.56 -10.95
CA GLU A 113 -0.73 -15.92 -11.50
C GLU A 113 -1.05 -16.98 -10.43
N MET A 114 -0.44 -16.88 -9.24
CA MET A 114 -0.66 -17.83 -8.14
C MET A 114 -2.11 -17.84 -7.62
N GLU A 115 -2.85 -16.73 -7.75
CA GLU A 115 -4.24 -16.62 -7.28
C GLU A 115 -5.26 -17.01 -8.38
N LEU A 116 -5.03 -16.63 -9.64
CA LEU A 116 -5.94 -16.91 -10.74
C LEU A 116 -5.90 -18.38 -11.18
N LEU A 117 -4.72 -19.01 -11.16
CA LEU A 117 -4.55 -20.40 -11.56
C LEU A 117 -5.40 -21.39 -10.75
N PRO A 118 -5.39 -21.38 -9.39
CA PRO A 118 -6.24 -22.27 -8.61
C PRO A 118 -7.74 -21.94 -8.77
N LEU A 119 -8.12 -20.67 -8.91
CA LEU A 119 -9.51 -20.26 -9.12
C LEU A 119 -10.08 -20.80 -10.44
N LEU A 120 -9.31 -20.69 -11.53
CA LEU A 120 -9.71 -21.24 -12.83
C LEU A 120 -9.86 -22.76 -12.78
N ARG A 121 -8.92 -23.47 -12.15
CA ARG A 121 -8.97 -24.94 -12.04
C ARG A 121 -10.14 -25.47 -11.23
N GLN A 122 -10.55 -24.74 -10.20
CA GLN A 122 -11.61 -25.17 -9.28
C GLN A 122 -13.01 -24.76 -9.74
N SER A 123 -13.12 -23.64 -10.46
CA SER A 123 -14.42 -23.00 -10.72
C SER A 123 -14.84 -23.01 -12.19
N PHE A 124 -13.92 -23.31 -13.11
CA PHE A 124 -14.18 -23.22 -14.56
C PHE A 124 -13.99 -24.59 -15.21
N ASN A 125 -14.96 -24.99 -16.02
CA ASN A 125 -14.87 -26.20 -16.84
C ASN A 125 -14.29 -25.86 -18.24
N ALA A 126 -14.11 -26.89 -19.08
CA ALA A 126 -13.53 -26.71 -20.42
C ALA A 126 -14.32 -25.74 -21.32
N ARG A 127 -15.64 -25.66 -21.16
CA ARG A 127 -16.51 -24.75 -21.92
C ARG A 127 -16.33 -23.31 -21.45
N ASP A 128 -16.29 -23.08 -20.14
CA ASP A 128 -16.07 -21.74 -19.59
C ASP A 128 -14.68 -21.21 -19.99
N LEU A 129 -13.67 -22.08 -20.04
CA LEU A 129 -12.33 -21.74 -20.53
C LEU A 129 -12.33 -21.39 -22.03
N GLN A 130 -13.11 -22.09 -22.86
CA GLN A 130 -13.28 -21.75 -24.27
C GLN A 130 -13.94 -20.38 -24.44
N ASP A 131 -14.99 -20.08 -23.66
CA ASP A 131 -15.69 -18.81 -23.70
C ASP A 131 -14.78 -17.64 -23.26
N ILE A 132 -13.94 -17.86 -22.25
CA ILE A 132 -12.91 -16.90 -21.84
C ILE A 132 -11.87 -16.71 -22.94
N CYS A 133 -11.36 -17.79 -23.53
CA CYS A 133 -10.37 -17.71 -24.61
C CYS A 133 -10.92 -16.96 -25.82
N LEU A 134 -12.17 -17.25 -26.21
CA LEU A 134 -12.85 -16.58 -27.31
C LEU A 134 -12.97 -15.07 -27.05
N ALA A 135 -13.38 -14.68 -25.85
CA ALA A 135 -13.51 -13.28 -25.47
C ALA A 135 -12.16 -12.54 -25.39
N LEU A 136 -11.08 -13.26 -25.07
CA LEU A 136 -9.72 -12.72 -25.07
C LEU A 136 -9.05 -12.80 -26.45
N HIS A 137 -9.74 -13.30 -27.48
CA HIS A 137 -9.18 -13.56 -28.81
C HIS A 137 -7.94 -14.49 -28.77
N ILE A 138 -7.96 -15.47 -27.87
CA ILE A 138 -6.94 -16.51 -27.72
C ILE A 138 -7.49 -17.81 -28.32
N ASN A 139 -6.70 -18.48 -29.15
CA ASN A 139 -7.11 -19.75 -29.74
C ASN A 139 -6.91 -20.89 -28.73
N TYR A 140 -8.01 -21.43 -28.18
CA TYR A 140 -8.00 -22.52 -27.20
C TYR A 140 -7.35 -23.81 -27.71
N GLU A 141 -7.36 -24.06 -29.02
CA GLU A 141 -6.75 -25.25 -29.62
C GLU A 141 -5.23 -25.16 -29.73
N VAL A 142 -4.67 -23.96 -29.59
CA VAL A 142 -3.22 -23.72 -29.65
C VAL A 142 -2.57 -23.80 -28.26
N LEU A 143 -3.38 -23.78 -27.19
CA LEU A 143 -2.90 -23.95 -25.82
C LEU A 143 -2.39 -25.38 -25.61
N SER A 144 -1.16 -25.50 -25.11
CA SER A 144 -0.54 -26.79 -24.79
C SER A 144 -1.30 -27.57 -23.72
N GLY A 145 -1.25 -28.90 -23.81
CA GLY A 145 -1.83 -29.81 -22.83
C GLY A 145 -3.13 -30.49 -23.28
N GLN A 146 -3.37 -31.68 -22.76
CA GLN A 146 -4.51 -32.53 -23.17
C GLN A 146 -5.75 -32.32 -22.29
N GLY A 147 -5.62 -31.64 -21.14
CA GLY A 147 -6.72 -31.41 -20.19
C GLY A 147 -7.00 -29.94 -19.90
N ALA A 148 -8.20 -29.66 -19.36
CA ALA A 148 -8.64 -28.31 -18.97
C ALA A 148 -7.68 -27.65 -17.97
N ASN A 149 -7.07 -28.42 -17.06
CA ASN A 149 -6.10 -27.92 -16.08
C ASN A 149 -4.75 -27.50 -16.67
N ASP A 150 -4.34 -28.15 -17.77
CA ASP A 150 -3.12 -27.81 -18.49
C ASP A 150 -3.35 -26.57 -19.36
N LYS A 151 -4.48 -26.55 -20.09
CA LYS A 151 -4.90 -25.39 -20.88
C LYS A 151 -5.14 -24.15 -20.02
N THR A 152 -5.67 -24.31 -18.80
CA THR A 152 -5.77 -23.23 -17.81
C THR A 152 -4.41 -22.64 -17.48
N ARG A 153 -3.39 -23.49 -17.27
CA ARG A 153 -2.04 -23.05 -16.94
C ARG A 153 -1.42 -22.27 -18.09
N GLU A 154 -1.54 -22.80 -19.30
CA GLU A 154 -1.04 -22.14 -20.51
C GLU A 154 -1.76 -20.82 -20.79
N LEU A 155 -3.06 -20.74 -20.55
CA LEU A 155 -3.82 -19.49 -20.67
C LEU A 155 -3.29 -18.41 -19.72
N VAL A 156 -3.05 -18.75 -18.46
CA VAL A 156 -2.51 -17.79 -17.48
C VAL A 156 -1.09 -17.35 -17.87
N ILE A 157 -0.23 -18.28 -18.28
CA ILE A 157 1.14 -17.98 -18.74
C ILE A 157 1.12 -17.05 -19.96
N LEU A 158 0.27 -17.33 -20.95
CA LEU A 158 0.16 -16.53 -22.16
C LEU A 158 -0.40 -15.13 -21.85
N CYS A 159 -1.41 -15.03 -20.98
CA CYS A 159 -1.92 -13.74 -20.51
C CYS A 159 -0.87 -12.97 -19.70
N GLN A 160 -0.03 -13.64 -18.92
CA GLN A 160 1.07 -13.00 -18.20
C GLN A 160 2.13 -12.43 -19.15
N GLN A 161 2.56 -13.22 -20.14
CA GLN A 161 3.55 -12.78 -21.14
C GLN A 161 3.06 -11.60 -21.98
N GLN A 162 1.74 -11.50 -22.22
CA GLN A 162 1.13 -10.42 -22.98
C GLN A 162 0.70 -9.22 -22.11
N GLY A 163 0.88 -9.27 -20.78
CA GLY A 163 0.39 -8.22 -19.87
C GLY A 163 -1.15 -8.13 -19.81
N ARG A 164 -1.86 -9.21 -20.10
CA ARG A 164 -3.33 -9.29 -20.20
C ARG A 164 -4.02 -10.00 -19.03
N LEU A 165 -3.32 -10.19 -17.90
CA LEU A 165 -3.88 -10.83 -16.71
C LEU A 165 -5.12 -10.09 -16.17
N GLU A 166 -5.17 -8.77 -16.30
CA GLU A 166 -6.32 -7.97 -15.87
C GLU A 166 -7.56 -8.22 -16.74
N ALA A 167 -7.37 -8.30 -18.06
CA ALA A 167 -8.44 -8.63 -18.99
C ALA A 167 -9.00 -10.03 -18.71
N LEU A 168 -8.12 -10.98 -18.36
CA LEU A 168 -8.50 -12.32 -17.93
C LEU A 168 -9.35 -12.28 -16.65
N ALA A 169 -8.88 -11.59 -15.61
CA ALA A 169 -9.59 -11.44 -14.34
C ALA A 169 -10.98 -10.80 -14.52
N LEU A 170 -11.06 -9.72 -15.30
CA LEU A 170 -12.33 -9.03 -15.58
C LEU A 170 -13.31 -9.97 -16.29
N ARG A 171 -12.82 -10.80 -17.22
CA ARG A 171 -13.65 -11.73 -17.95
C ARG A 171 -14.09 -12.92 -17.10
N MET A 172 -13.24 -13.42 -16.20
CA MET A 172 -13.62 -14.41 -15.19
C MET A 172 -14.80 -13.94 -14.35
N LYS A 173 -14.79 -12.68 -13.90
CA LYS A 173 -15.91 -12.10 -13.13
C LYS A 173 -17.17 -11.92 -13.97
N GLN A 174 -17.06 -11.70 -15.27
CA GLN A 174 -18.23 -11.60 -16.15
C GLN A 174 -18.90 -12.95 -16.39
N VAL A 175 -18.13 -14.03 -16.50
CA VAL A 175 -18.66 -15.40 -16.63
C VAL A 175 -19.18 -15.93 -15.29
N HIS A 176 -18.48 -15.62 -14.18
CA HIS A 176 -18.91 -15.95 -12.82
C HIS A 176 -18.93 -14.70 -11.92
N PRO A 177 -20.06 -13.96 -11.87
CA PRO A 177 -20.20 -12.71 -11.10
C PRO A 177 -19.99 -12.86 -9.59
N HIS A 178 -20.24 -14.05 -9.04
CA HIS A 178 -20.08 -14.36 -7.62
C HIS A 178 -18.66 -14.76 -7.23
N LEU A 179 -17.75 -14.92 -8.20
CA LEU A 179 -16.37 -15.28 -7.92
C LEU A 179 -15.62 -14.08 -7.36
N ASP A 180 -14.93 -14.27 -6.25
CA ASP A 180 -14.07 -13.25 -5.64
C ASP A 180 -12.75 -13.15 -6.42
N VAL A 181 -12.82 -12.54 -7.60
CA VAL A 181 -11.65 -12.27 -8.44
C VAL A 181 -10.99 -10.99 -7.93
N PRO A 182 -9.66 -11.00 -7.67
CA PRO A 182 -8.92 -9.78 -7.37
C PRO A 182 -8.95 -8.85 -8.60
N LEU A 183 -9.90 -7.90 -8.61
CA LEU A 183 -10.00 -6.88 -9.64
C LEU A 183 -9.38 -5.57 -9.14
N PRO A 184 -8.71 -4.81 -10.03
CA PRO A 184 -8.39 -3.42 -9.74
C PRO A 184 -9.68 -2.64 -9.49
N LYS A 185 -9.66 -1.77 -8.47
CA LYS A 185 -10.78 -0.88 -8.12
C LYS A 185 -11.13 0.02 -9.32
N PRO A 186 -12.41 0.43 -9.48
CA PRO A 186 -12.89 1.20 -10.63
C PRO A 186 -12.09 2.50 -10.85
N PRO A 187 -12.14 3.07 -12.08
CA PRO A 187 -11.33 4.23 -12.43
C PRO A 187 -11.57 5.37 -11.42
N PRO A 188 -10.49 5.90 -10.85
CA PRO A 188 -10.55 6.87 -9.77
C PRO A 188 -10.99 8.24 -10.29
N ASP A 189 -11.55 9.05 -9.39
CA ASP A 189 -11.94 10.46 -9.59
C ASP A 189 -10.94 11.21 -10.51
N PRO A 190 -11.38 12.06 -11.46
CA PRO A 190 -10.49 12.87 -12.31
C PRO A 190 -9.37 13.61 -11.56
N HIS A 191 -9.62 14.03 -10.32
CA HIS A 191 -8.61 14.66 -9.46
C HIS A 191 -7.60 13.68 -8.87
N LEU A 192 -8.04 12.44 -8.59
CA LEU A 192 -7.15 11.33 -8.25
C LEU A 192 -6.29 10.97 -9.45
N THR A 193 -6.80 11.03 -10.69
CA THR A 193 -6.03 10.70 -11.90
C THR A 193 -4.79 11.57 -12.09
N LEU A 194 -4.86 12.88 -11.78
CA LEU A 194 -3.71 13.79 -11.84
C LEU A 194 -2.68 13.52 -10.73
N LEU A 195 -3.16 13.24 -9.51
CA LEU A 195 -2.29 12.95 -8.38
C LEU A 195 -1.61 11.58 -8.53
N GLN A 196 -2.34 10.60 -9.07
CA GLN A 196 -1.81 9.30 -9.47
C GLN A 196 -0.76 9.43 -10.57
N GLY A 197 -1.01 10.25 -11.60
CA GLY A 197 -0.01 10.54 -12.62
C GLY A 197 1.26 11.13 -12.02
N ALA A 198 1.13 12.08 -11.10
CA ALA A 198 2.28 12.64 -10.39
C ALA A 198 3.03 11.59 -9.54
N TYR A 199 2.31 10.68 -8.88
CA TYR A 199 2.92 9.59 -8.13
C TYR A 199 3.68 8.62 -9.04
N LEU A 200 3.09 8.21 -10.16
CA LEU A 200 3.71 7.29 -11.11
C LEU A 200 4.96 7.91 -11.76
N THR A 201 4.92 9.20 -12.10
CA THR A 201 6.10 9.94 -12.55
C THR A 201 7.17 9.96 -11.45
N ALA A 202 6.79 10.22 -10.20
CA ALA A 202 7.73 10.20 -9.09
C ALA A 202 8.36 8.81 -8.91
N GLN A 203 7.58 7.74 -9.04
CA GLN A 203 8.07 6.37 -8.96
C GLN A 203 9.04 6.03 -10.12
N HIS A 204 8.72 6.43 -11.35
CA HIS A 204 9.59 6.23 -12.53
C HIS A 204 10.93 6.96 -12.39
N GLU A 205 10.89 8.19 -11.90
CA GLU A 205 12.07 9.04 -11.65
C GLU A 205 12.70 8.80 -10.27
N GLN A 206 12.47 7.61 -9.69
CA GLN A 206 13.08 7.16 -8.43
C GLN A 206 12.94 8.15 -7.25
N PHE A 207 11.81 8.84 -7.19
CA PHE A 207 11.48 9.82 -6.16
C PHE A 207 12.53 10.94 -6.03
N GLY A 208 13.07 11.42 -7.15
CA GLY A 208 13.93 12.61 -7.16
C GLY A 208 13.24 13.85 -6.54
N THR A 209 14.04 14.80 -6.05
CA THR A 209 13.55 16.00 -5.34
C THR A 209 12.47 16.76 -6.11
N PHE A 210 12.70 17.00 -7.42
CA PHE A 210 11.78 17.75 -8.26
C PHE A 210 10.41 17.06 -8.41
N VAL A 211 10.40 15.75 -8.64
CA VAL A 211 9.14 14.99 -8.80
C VAL A 211 8.39 14.83 -7.48
N LEU A 212 9.11 14.75 -6.35
CA LEU A 212 8.50 14.78 -5.01
C LEU A 212 7.86 16.14 -4.71
N GLU A 213 8.53 17.24 -5.03
CA GLU A 213 7.96 18.59 -4.88
C GLU A 213 6.68 18.74 -5.69
N GLN A 214 6.65 18.22 -6.93
CA GLN A 214 5.45 18.21 -7.75
C GLN A 214 4.35 17.36 -7.13
N LEU A 215 4.67 16.15 -6.65
CA LEU A 215 3.72 15.26 -6.00
C LEU A 215 3.09 15.92 -4.76
N PHE A 216 3.90 16.49 -3.87
CA PHE A 216 3.41 17.16 -2.67
C PHE A 216 2.63 18.44 -2.97
N ARG A 217 2.98 19.15 -4.05
CA ARG A 217 2.19 20.29 -4.55
C ARG A 217 0.80 19.83 -5.00
N ARG A 218 0.70 18.72 -5.74
CA ARG A 218 -0.58 18.14 -6.16
C ARG A 218 -1.43 17.68 -4.97
N LEU A 219 -0.80 17.04 -3.97
CA LEU A 219 -1.50 16.72 -2.71
C LEU A 219 -2.08 17.97 -2.06
N HIS A 220 -1.29 19.04 -2.00
CA HIS A 220 -1.74 20.31 -1.43
C HIS A 220 -2.90 20.94 -2.21
N GLU A 221 -2.85 20.94 -3.54
CA GLU A 221 -3.92 21.41 -4.42
C GLU A 221 -5.23 20.63 -4.20
N ASN A 222 -5.13 19.32 -3.95
CA ASN A 222 -6.26 18.45 -3.61
C ASN A 222 -6.73 18.57 -2.15
N LYS A 223 -6.20 19.54 -1.38
CA LYS A 223 -6.47 19.73 0.06
C LYS A 223 -6.16 18.48 0.91
N GLN A 224 -5.19 17.68 0.46
CA GLN A 224 -4.65 16.54 1.19
C GLN A 224 -3.29 16.92 1.78
N ARG A 225 -2.88 16.21 2.82
CA ARG A 225 -1.55 16.35 3.41
C ARG A 225 -0.93 14.98 3.57
N PHE A 226 0.38 14.92 3.42
CA PHE A 226 1.16 13.75 3.76
C PHE A 226 1.82 14.01 5.12
N VAL A 227 1.57 13.14 6.09
CA VAL A 227 2.15 13.22 7.44
C VAL A 227 3.08 12.03 7.61
N LEU A 228 4.37 12.32 7.69
CA LEU A 228 5.41 11.33 7.89
C LEU A 228 5.77 11.23 9.37
N LEU A 229 5.68 10.03 9.92
CA LEU A 229 6.05 9.67 11.28
C LEU A 229 7.29 8.77 11.18
N ILE A 230 8.43 9.26 11.63
CA ILE A 230 9.70 8.53 11.61
C ILE A 230 10.04 8.14 13.04
N ASP A 231 10.21 6.83 13.27
CA ASP A 231 10.82 6.33 14.51
C ASP A 231 12.32 6.20 14.34
N GLU A 232 13.08 6.23 15.45
CA GLU A 232 14.53 6.04 15.45
C GLU A 232 15.24 7.05 14.48
N PHE A 233 14.82 8.32 14.55
CA PHE A 233 15.29 9.37 13.64
C PHE A 233 16.81 9.61 13.69
N ASP A 234 17.45 9.33 14.83
CA ASP A 234 18.90 9.43 14.96
C ASP A 234 19.62 8.41 14.05
N ASP A 235 19.12 7.17 13.98
CA ASP A 235 19.63 6.14 13.07
C ASP A 235 19.37 6.50 11.59
N PHE A 236 18.22 7.12 11.32
CA PHE A 236 17.91 7.65 9.99
C PHE A 236 18.95 8.70 9.54
N LEU A 237 19.31 9.65 10.42
CA LEU A 237 20.32 10.66 10.12
C LEU A 237 21.73 10.07 9.99
N ALA A 238 22.03 9.01 10.72
CA ALA A 238 23.33 8.35 10.68
C ALA A 238 23.54 7.50 9.41
N ASN A 239 22.50 7.21 8.63
CA ASN A 239 22.60 6.37 7.44
C ASN A 239 23.30 7.10 6.27
N PRO A 240 24.52 6.70 5.87
CA PRO A 240 25.27 7.38 4.80
C PRO A 240 24.64 7.23 3.41
N ALA A 241 23.80 6.21 3.19
CA ALA A 241 23.15 5.99 1.90
C ALA A 241 21.99 6.96 1.62
N LEU A 242 21.65 7.82 2.58
CA LEU A 242 20.59 8.82 2.47
C LEU A 242 21.10 10.26 2.25
N HIS A 243 22.42 10.47 2.20
CA HIS A 243 23.07 11.76 2.02
C HIS A 243 23.69 11.93 0.62
#